data_AF-A0A815GZS4-F1
#
_entry.id   AF-A0A815GZS4-F1
#
_cell.length_a   1.000
_cell.length_b   1.000
_cell.length_c   1.000
_cell.angle_alpha   90.00
_cell.angle_beta   90.00
_cell.angle_gamma   90.00
#
_symmetry.space_group_name_H-M   'P 1'
#
loop_
_entity.id
_entity.type
_entity.pdbx_description
1 polymer ?
#
loop_
_entity_poly.entity_id
_entity_poly.type
_entity_poly.pdbx_seq_one_letter_code
_entity_poly.pdbx_strand_id
1 'polypeptide(L)'
;MYSSRVTREKFLRETHAATDTEVAYLDSVYQLRHERRGDTRSYWQPSEILDSWLFQGTWEQANDSVLLNRLAITHIVNVTDKKLHESSRQVLHIR
;
A
#
# COMPACT_ATOMS: atom_id res chain seq x y z
N MET A 1 -4.60 24.91 6.44
CA MET A 1 -3.43 24.02 6.27
C MET A 1 -2.95 24.06 4.82
N TYR A 2 -2.15 25.06 4.43
CA TYR A 2 -1.63 25.25 3.05
C TYR A 2 -0.08 25.20 2.96
N SER A 3 0.63 24.95 4.08
CA SER A 3 2.09 25.13 4.15
C SER A 3 2.93 24.00 3.54
N SER A 4 2.38 22.79 3.35
CA SER A 4 3.17 21.66 2.83
C SER A 4 3.41 21.72 1.32
N ARG A 5 2.45 22.23 0.54
CA ARG A 5 2.55 22.28 -0.93
C ARG A 5 3.53 23.35 -1.41
N VAL A 6 3.44 24.56 -0.85
CA VAL A 6 4.33 25.69 -1.19
C VAL A 6 5.78 25.40 -0.80
N THR A 7 6.00 24.76 0.36
CA THR A 7 7.35 24.37 0.79
C THR A 7 7.96 23.28 -0.10
N ARG A 8 7.13 22.32 -0.56
CA ARG A 8 7.58 21.27 -1.48
C ARG A 8 7.94 21.82 -2.85
N GLU A 9 7.09 22.65 -3.43
CA GLU A 9 7.34 23.23 -4.76
C GLU A 9 8.64 24.03 -4.74
N LYS A 10 8.83 24.87 -3.73
CA LYS A 10 10.07 25.63 -3.54
C LYS A 10 11.30 24.71 -3.51
N PHE A 11 11.25 23.63 -2.72
CA PHE A 11 12.33 22.65 -2.65
C PHE A 11 12.62 21.98 -4.00
N LEU A 12 11.57 21.55 -4.73
CA LEU A 12 11.70 20.93 -6.05
C LEU A 12 12.35 21.88 -7.06
N ARG A 13 11.96 23.15 -7.05
CA ARG A 13 12.52 24.17 -7.93
C ARG A 13 13.97 24.51 -7.58
N GLU A 14 14.26 24.70 -6.29
CA GLU A 14 15.59 25.16 -5.85
C GLU A 14 16.64 24.05 -5.87
N THR A 15 16.27 22.79 -5.57
CA THR A 15 17.22 21.67 -5.45
C THR A 15 17.28 20.82 -6.72
N HIS A 16 16.18 20.69 -7.44
CA HIS A 16 16.07 19.80 -8.60
C HIS A 16 15.81 20.53 -9.92
N ALA A 17 15.77 21.87 -9.91
CA ALA A 17 15.43 22.69 -11.08
C ALA A 17 14.12 22.24 -11.77
N ALA A 18 13.16 21.75 -10.97
CA ALA A 18 11.93 21.18 -11.49
C ALA A 18 11.12 22.22 -12.29
N THR A 19 10.69 21.81 -13.47
CA THR A 19 9.83 22.59 -14.37
C THR A 19 8.39 22.63 -13.85
N ASP A 20 7.59 23.57 -14.37
CA ASP A 20 6.16 23.67 -14.05
C ASP A 20 5.41 22.36 -14.35
N THR A 21 5.77 21.69 -15.45
CA THR A 21 5.18 20.42 -15.85
C THR A 21 5.48 19.32 -14.83
N GLU A 22 6.70 19.24 -14.32
CA GLU A 22 7.10 18.23 -13.32
C GLU A 22 6.43 18.48 -11.96
N VAL A 23 6.32 19.75 -11.55
CA VAL A 23 5.59 20.14 -10.34
C VAL A 23 4.10 19.79 -10.47
N ALA A 24 3.47 20.14 -11.59
CA ALA A 24 2.07 19.82 -11.84
C ALA A 24 1.81 18.31 -11.90
N TYR A 25 2.72 17.55 -12.51
CA TYR A 25 2.65 16.09 -12.53
C TYR A 25 2.72 15.51 -11.11
N LEU A 26 3.69 15.92 -10.30
CA LEU A 26 3.79 15.46 -8.92
C LEU A 26 2.55 15.83 -8.10
N ASP A 27 2.04 17.05 -8.25
CA ASP A 27 0.81 17.48 -7.60
C ASP A 27 -0.37 16.55 -7.94
N SER A 28 -0.51 16.14 -9.20
CA SER A 28 -1.55 15.19 -9.63
C SER A 28 -1.41 13.82 -8.95
N VAL A 29 -0.18 13.31 -8.80
CA VAL A 29 0.10 12.04 -8.11
C VAL A 29 -0.26 12.14 -6.62
N TYR A 30 0.06 13.28 -5.97
CA TYR A 30 -0.30 13.50 -4.58
C TYR A 30 -1.81 13.62 -4.37
N GLN A 31 -2.51 14.25 -5.30
CA GLN A 31 -3.96 14.38 -5.28
C GLN A 31 -4.64 13.01 -5.35
N LEU A 32 -4.22 12.16 -6.31
CA LEU A 32 -4.66 10.77 -6.42
C LEU A 32 -4.41 9.98 -5.13
N ARG A 33 -3.27 10.21 -4.47
CA ARG A 33 -2.95 9.57 -3.18
C ARG A 33 -3.86 10.04 -2.04
N HIS A 34 -4.28 11.30 -2.04
CA HIS A 34 -5.18 11.86 -1.04
C HIS A 34 -6.61 11.37 -1.21
N GLU A 35 -7.09 11.29 -2.45
CA GLU A 35 -8.42 10.76 -2.77
C GLU A 35 -8.54 9.29 -2.37
N ARG A 36 -7.50 8.48 -2.58
CA ARG A 36 -7.44 7.08 -2.11
C ARG A 36 -7.27 6.91 -0.60
N ARG A 37 -6.96 7.96 0.17
CA ARG A 37 -6.82 7.89 1.63
C ARG A 37 -8.15 8.10 2.38
N GLY A 38 -9.24 8.39 1.66
CA GLY A 38 -10.58 8.56 2.25
C GLY A 38 -11.15 7.27 2.86
N ASP A 39 -10.68 6.10 2.42
CA ASP A 39 -11.06 4.83 3.03
C ASP A 39 -10.19 4.53 4.24
N THR A 40 -10.82 4.54 5.41
CA THR A 40 -10.24 4.07 6.67
C THR A 40 -9.74 2.65 6.50
N ARG A 41 -8.43 2.48 6.32
CA ARG A 41 -7.78 1.17 6.33
C ARG A 41 -7.90 0.60 7.74
N SER A 42 -8.71 -0.43 7.90
CA SER A 42 -8.64 -1.27 9.11
C SER A 42 -7.25 -1.87 9.17
N TYR A 43 -6.48 -1.56 10.21
CA TYR A 43 -5.17 -2.19 10.42
C TYR A 43 -5.31 -3.72 10.59
N TRP A 44 -6.49 -4.19 11.00
CA TRP A 44 -6.76 -5.57 11.38
C TRP A 44 -7.24 -6.46 10.23
N GLN A 45 -7.63 -5.88 9.10
CA GLN A 45 -8.11 -6.63 7.94
C GLN A 45 -7.49 -6.12 6.65
N PRO A 46 -7.18 -7.00 5.70
CA PRO A 46 -6.71 -6.57 4.39
C PRO A 46 -7.85 -5.88 3.65
N SER A 47 -7.49 -4.97 2.75
CA SER A 47 -8.48 -4.33 1.87
C SER A 47 -8.93 -5.32 0.81
N GLU A 48 -10.23 -5.59 0.74
CA GLU A 48 -10.82 -6.35 -0.36
C GLU A 48 -10.85 -5.48 -1.62
N ILE A 49 -10.25 -5.98 -2.70
CA ILE A 49 -10.15 -5.30 -3.99
C ILE A 49 -11.15 -5.87 -4.98
N LEU A 50 -11.41 -7.19 -4.91
CA LEU A 50 -12.34 -7.88 -5.78
C LEU A 50 -13.03 -9.01 -5.01
N ASP A 51 -14.36 -8.99 -4.96
CA ASP A 51 -15.33 -9.95 -4.39
C ASP A 51 -14.73 -11.26 -3.85
N SER A 52 -14.09 -11.15 -2.69
CA SER A 52 -13.46 -12.20 -1.90
C SER A 52 -12.42 -13.05 -2.65
N TRP A 53 -11.95 -12.55 -3.78
CA TRP A 53 -10.96 -13.16 -4.65
C TRP A 53 -9.59 -12.48 -4.54
N LEU A 54 -9.57 -11.15 -4.40
CA LEU A 54 -8.34 -10.38 -4.28
C LEU A 54 -8.36 -9.48 -3.06
N PHE A 55 -7.34 -9.65 -2.22
CA PHE A 55 -7.10 -8.83 -1.04
C PHE A 55 -5.73 -8.17 -1.14
N GLN A 56 -5.66 -6.89 -0.75
CA GLN A 56 -4.42 -6.17 -0.56
C GLN A 56 -4.16 -6.00 0.95
N GLY A 57 -3.16 -6.70 1.46
CA GLY A 57 -2.79 -6.68 2.87
C GLY A 57 -1.38 -6.16 3.15
N THR A 58 -1.08 -6.02 4.45
CA THR A 58 0.27 -5.71 4.93
C THR A 58 1.11 -6.97 5.18
N TRP A 59 2.39 -6.77 5.49
CA TRP A 59 3.28 -7.83 5.93
C TRP A 59 2.75 -8.59 7.15
N GLU A 60 2.25 -7.86 8.14
CA GLU A 60 1.72 -8.41 9.39
C GLU A 60 0.52 -9.32 9.10
N GLN A 61 -0.39 -8.88 8.23
CA GLN A 61 -1.56 -9.64 7.82
C GLN A 61 -1.19 -10.91 7.03
N ALA A 62 -0.14 -10.83 6.19
CA ALA A 62 0.37 -11.99 5.46
C ALA A 62 1.03 -13.05 6.36
N ASN A 63 1.35 -12.72 7.62
CA ASN A 63 1.89 -13.67 8.61
C ASN A 63 0.87 -14.15 9.63
N ASP A 64 -0.36 -13.64 9.57
CA ASP A 64 -1.44 -14.04 10.48
C ASP A 64 -2.17 -15.26 9.87
N SER A 65 -1.74 -16.46 10.27
CA SER A 65 -2.34 -17.71 9.79
C SER A 65 -3.82 -17.85 10.17
N VAL A 66 -4.28 -17.21 11.24
CA VAL A 66 -5.69 -17.23 11.65
C VAL A 66 -6.51 -16.37 10.69
N LEU A 67 -6.01 -15.18 10.36
CA LEU A 67 -6.61 -14.30 9.35
C LEU A 67 -6.66 -14.96 7.97
N LEU A 68 -5.56 -15.56 7.52
CA LEU A 68 -5.48 -16.22 6.22
C LEU A 68 -6.48 -17.38 6.12
N ASN A 69 -6.58 -18.22 7.15
CA ASN A 69 -7.58 -19.29 7.20
C ASN A 69 -9.00 -18.75 7.21
N ARG A 70 -9.29 -17.72 8.03
CA ARG A 70 -10.63 -17.12 8.14
C ARG A 70 -11.11 -16.55 6.81
N LEU A 71 -10.21 -15.97 6.02
CA LEU A 71 -10.48 -15.41 4.70
C LEU A 71 -10.33 -16.42 3.56
N ALA A 72 -10.05 -17.70 3.87
CA ALA A 72 -9.81 -18.76 2.89
C ALA A 72 -8.73 -18.41 1.84
N ILE A 73 -7.68 -17.68 2.26
CA ILE A 73 -6.57 -17.32 1.37
C ILE A 73 -5.72 -18.55 1.09
N THR A 74 -5.58 -18.88 -0.20
CA THR A 74 -4.80 -20.03 -0.66
C THR A 74 -3.47 -19.64 -1.31
N HIS A 75 -3.34 -18.38 -1.75
CA HIS A 75 -2.16 -17.89 -2.47
C HIS A 75 -1.79 -16.48 -1.98
N ILE A 76 -0.49 -16.20 -1.92
CA ILE A 76 0.04 -14.86 -1.63
C ILE A 76 1.01 -14.46 -2.74
N VAL A 77 0.77 -13.29 -3.34
CA VAL A 77 1.74 -12.61 -4.20
C VAL A 77 2.57 -11.66 -3.34
N ASN A 78 3.79 -12.06 -3.00
CA ASN A 78 4.69 -11.23 -2.21
C ASN A 78 5.47 -10.27 -3.13
N VAL A 79 5.18 -8.98 -3.00
CA VAL A 79 5.85 -7.91 -3.76
C VAL A 79 7.00 -7.26 -2.98
N THR A 80 7.46 -7.89 -1.91
CA THR A 80 8.53 -7.41 -1.03
C THR A 80 9.59 -8.47 -0.82
N ASP A 81 10.77 -8.08 -0.32
CA ASP A 81 11.88 -9.00 -0.03
C ASP A 81 11.73 -9.76 1.31
N LYS A 82 10.62 -9.55 2.04
CA LYS A 82 10.40 -10.19 3.34
C LYS A 82 9.97 -11.66 3.18
N LYS A 83 10.40 -12.54 4.10
CA LYS A 83 10.11 -13.98 4.07
C LYS A 83 9.01 -14.38 5.04
N LEU A 84 7.99 -15.10 4.56
CA LEU A 84 6.82 -15.50 5.35
C LEU A 84 7.22 -16.40 6.52
N HIS A 85 6.50 -16.28 7.64
CA HIS A 85 6.57 -17.20 8.75
C HIS A 85 6.11 -18.60 8.30
N GLU A 86 6.72 -19.63 8.88
CA GLU A 86 6.47 -21.03 8.51
C GLU A 86 4.99 -21.44 8.71
N SER A 87 4.34 -20.93 9.77
CA SER A 87 2.91 -21.16 10.01
C SER A 87 2.02 -20.66 8.88
N SER A 88 2.39 -19.55 8.23
CA SER A 88 1.65 -19.01 7.08
C SER A 88 1.97 -19.80 5.81
N ARG A 89 3.23 -20.23 5.62
CA ARG A 89 3.61 -21.11 4.51
C ARG A 89 2.84 -22.43 4.53
N GLN A 90 2.62 -23.00 5.72
CA GLN A 90 1.84 -24.22 5.90
C GLN A 90 0.37 -24.06 5.50
N VAL A 91 -0.29 -22.95 5.89
CA VAL A 91 -1.66 -22.63 5.46
C VAL A 91 -1.76 -22.52 3.94
N LEU A 92 -0.73 -21.98 3.31
CA LEU A 92 -0.66 -21.82 1.86
C LEU A 92 -0.15 -23.08 1.13
N HIS A 93 0.14 -24.16 1.86
CA HIS A 93 0.73 -25.40 1.34
C HIS A 93 2.02 -25.18 0.52
N ILE A 94 2.80 -24.15 0.87
CA ILE A 94 4.07 -23.82 0.22
C ILE A 94 5.19 -24.64 0.90
N ARG A 95 5.89 -25.47 0.12
CA ARG A 95 7.08 -26.21 0.56
C ARG A 95 8.29 -25.27 0.63
#